data_AF-A0A8W8LGT2-F1
#
_entry.id   AF-A0A8W8LGT2-F1
#
_cell.length_a   1.000
_cell.length_b   1.000
_cell.length_c   1.000
_cell.angle_alpha   90.00
_cell.angle_beta   90.00
_cell.angle_gamma   90.00
#
_symmetry.space_group_name_H-M   'P 1'
#
loop_
_entity.id
_entity.type
_entity.pdbx_description
1 polymer ?
#
loop_
_entity_poly.entity_id
_entity_poly.type
_entity_poly.pdbx_seq_one_letter_code
_entity_poly.pdbx_strand_id
1 'polypeptide(L)'
;AQPIHWNYKTADLDDFLKDKEEVAFLDPSRNPFYCIQTGKHSCYGDQSRTILKSLVEFEGVNVGQLKESISVAFGPYSEYENEVNATYKDKSDVVKKVYPIKSSWRHNSIKSFLQKYKDGDQITGIEDNQMDCVVNVVCVVALYAGRPEMLDRVEEVITVTQNSDINLAVAFTAARLLEYFILHGKTPGVEALNAVLKEMVNPQRSHPQDLDRAMVGHMKKVIDEIETDHITAARKFNIT
;
A
#
# COMPACT_ATOMS: atom_id res chain seq x y z
N ALA A 1 12.14 -4.42 -6.50
CA ALA A 1 12.05 -4.87 -5.11
C ALA A 1 11.78 -6.38 -5.11
N GLN A 2 12.50 -7.17 -4.32
CA GLN A 2 12.24 -8.60 -4.26
C GLN A 2 11.11 -8.91 -3.28
N PRO A 3 10.15 -9.77 -3.65
CA PRO A 3 9.21 -10.27 -2.67
C PRO A 3 9.97 -11.24 -1.75
N ILE A 4 10.29 -10.78 -0.54
CA ILE A 4 10.63 -11.62 0.62
C ILE A 4 9.49 -11.60 1.65
N HIS A 5 8.38 -10.92 1.34
CA HIS A 5 7.17 -10.92 2.15
C HIS A 5 6.45 -12.27 2.06
N TRP A 6 5.55 -12.48 3.01
CA TRP A 6 4.80 -13.73 3.22
C TRP A 6 5.67 -14.95 3.59
N ASN A 7 6.90 -14.73 4.07
CA ASN A 7 7.64 -15.71 4.85
C ASN A 7 7.30 -15.53 6.33
N TYR A 8 6.33 -16.29 6.83
CA TYR A 8 5.85 -16.19 8.21
C TYR A 8 6.69 -16.98 9.22
N LYS A 9 7.52 -17.92 8.75
CA LYS A 9 8.46 -18.67 9.58
C LYS A 9 9.75 -17.87 9.69
N THR A 10 9.84 -17.01 10.70
CA THR A 10 10.98 -16.12 10.91
C THR A 10 12.30 -16.89 10.96
N ALA A 11 12.36 -18.03 11.67
CA ALA A 11 13.55 -18.87 11.71
C ALA A 11 14.03 -19.36 10.33
N ASP A 12 13.10 -19.70 9.42
CA ASP A 12 13.44 -20.14 8.05
C ASP A 12 13.94 -18.98 7.18
N LEU A 13 13.46 -17.76 7.45
CA LEU A 13 13.93 -16.55 6.78
C LEU A 13 15.29 -16.14 7.33
N ASP A 14 15.48 -16.15 8.65
CA ASP A 14 16.74 -15.84 9.31
C ASP A 14 17.86 -16.79 8.85
N ASP A 15 17.59 -18.10 8.83
CA ASP A 15 18.56 -19.09 8.34
C ASP A 15 18.94 -18.87 6.87
N PHE A 16 17.99 -18.43 6.05
CA PHE A 16 18.26 -18.10 4.65
C PHE A 16 19.10 -16.83 4.48
N LEU A 17 18.88 -15.83 5.34
CA LEU A 17 19.53 -14.52 5.24
C LEU A 17 20.88 -14.46 5.95
N LYS A 18 21.19 -15.38 6.87
CA LYS A 18 22.35 -15.31 7.78
C LYS A 18 23.71 -15.09 7.09
N ASP A 19 23.89 -15.65 5.88
CA ASP A 19 25.15 -15.58 5.12
C ASP A 19 25.09 -14.57 3.96
N LYS A 20 24.09 -13.69 3.93
CA LYS A 20 23.85 -12.75 2.81
C LYS A 20 24.24 -11.33 3.20
N GLU A 21 25.23 -10.79 2.51
CA GLU A 21 25.66 -9.39 2.68
C GLU A 21 24.65 -8.40 2.08
N GLU A 22 24.06 -8.73 0.93
CA GLU A 22 23.04 -7.90 0.27
C GLU A 22 21.67 -8.59 0.25
N VAL A 23 20.69 -8.00 0.94
CA VAL A 23 19.33 -8.55 1.05
C VAL A 23 18.28 -7.78 0.24
N ALA A 24 18.64 -6.62 -0.32
CA ALA A 24 17.70 -5.79 -1.08
C ALA A 24 17.33 -6.39 -2.46
N PHE A 25 18.25 -7.11 -3.09
CA PHE A 25 18.12 -7.66 -4.45
C PHE A 25 18.52 -9.14 -4.53
N LEU A 26 17.97 -9.97 -3.65
CA LEU A 26 18.21 -11.41 -3.63
C LEU A 26 17.81 -12.11 -4.94
N ASP A 27 18.72 -12.88 -5.53
CA ASP A 27 18.46 -13.74 -6.68
C ASP A 27 18.79 -15.21 -6.33
N PRO A 28 17.81 -16.14 -6.37
CA PRO A 28 16.38 -15.90 -6.66
C PRO A 28 15.64 -15.21 -5.50
N SER A 29 14.52 -14.56 -5.83
CA SER A 29 13.58 -14.07 -4.81
C SER A 29 13.09 -15.23 -3.94
N ARG A 30 12.79 -14.97 -2.66
CA ARG A 30 12.24 -15.97 -1.74
C ARG A 30 10.85 -15.56 -1.29
N ASN A 31 9.88 -15.58 -2.19
CA ASN A 31 8.46 -15.51 -1.84
C ASN A 31 7.80 -16.86 -2.12
N PRO A 32 6.99 -17.37 -1.18
CA PRO A 32 6.41 -18.71 -1.33
C PRO A 32 5.25 -18.78 -2.32
N PHE A 33 4.74 -17.65 -2.83
CA PHE A 33 3.56 -17.55 -3.69
C PHE A 33 3.88 -17.15 -5.13
N TYR A 34 4.84 -16.27 -5.36
CA TYR A 34 5.20 -15.81 -6.70
C TYR A 34 6.67 -15.40 -6.81
N CYS A 35 7.20 -15.46 -8.01
CA CYS A 35 8.56 -15.06 -8.33
C CYS A 35 8.54 -14.17 -9.58
N ILE A 36 9.19 -13.02 -9.48
CA ILE A 36 9.40 -12.05 -10.56
C ILE A 36 10.90 -11.87 -10.78
N GLN A 37 11.27 -11.35 -11.95
CA GLN A 37 12.67 -11.05 -12.25
C GLN A 37 13.23 -10.02 -11.26
N THR A 38 14.46 -10.25 -10.80
CA THR A 38 15.21 -9.33 -9.94
C THR A 38 15.22 -7.91 -10.50
N GLY A 39 14.90 -6.95 -9.65
CA GLY A 39 14.79 -5.54 -10.00
C GLY A 39 13.39 -5.09 -10.45
N LYS A 40 12.49 -6.00 -10.83
CA LYS A 40 11.09 -5.63 -11.14
C LYS A 40 10.34 -5.11 -9.91
N HIS A 41 9.27 -4.37 -10.15
CA HIS A 41 8.32 -3.98 -9.12
C HIS A 41 7.37 -5.15 -8.82
N SER A 42 6.87 -5.20 -7.57
CA SER A 42 5.67 -5.96 -7.24
C SER A 42 4.42 -5.15 -7.61
N CYS A 43 3.24 -5.74 -7.43
CA CYS A 43 1.97 -5.05 -7.66
C CYS A 43 1.85 -3.72 -6.90
N TYR A 44 2.38 -3.62 -5.69
CA TYR A 44 2.46 -2.33 -4.97
C TYR A 44 3.20 -1.27 -5.77
N GLY A 45 4.40 -1.59 -6.28
CA GLY A 45 5.22 -0.63 -7.03
C GLY A 45 4.62 -0.29 -8.40
N ASP A 46 4.02 -1.25 -9.08
CA ASP A 46 3.35 -1.00 -10.36
C ASP A 46 2.07 -0.17 -10.20
N GLN A 47 1.38 -0.27 -9.06
CA GLN A 47 0.25 0.59 -8.74
C GLN A 47 0.72 2.04 -8.57
N SER A 48 1.71 2.30 -7.71
CA SER A 48 2.29 3.64 -7.55
C SER A 48 2.82 4.20 -8.87
N ARG A 49 3.48 3.37 -9.69
CA ARG A 49 3.99 3.80 -11.00
C ARG A 49 2.87 4.15 -11.97
N THR A 50 1.78 3.39 -11.97
CA THR A 50 0.60 3.68 -12.79
C THR A 50 -0.06 4.99 -12.36
N ILE A 51 -0.22 5.19 -11.04
CA ILE A 51 -0.73 6.44 -10.47
C ILE A 51 0.16 7.62 -10.86
N LEU A 52 1.48 7.51 -10.67
CA LEU A 52 2.43 8.56 -11.04
C LEU A 52 2.33 8.95 -12.52
N LYS A 53 2.28 7.96 -13.41
CA LYS A 53 2.13 8.21 -14.84
C LYS A 53 0.84 8.96 -15.15
N SER A 54 -0.28 8.50 -14.59
CA SER A 54 -1.58 9.16 -14.77
C SER A 54 -1.55 10.61 -14.26
N LEU A 55 -0.99 10.85 -13.07
CA LEU A 55 -0.85 12.20 -12.52
C LEU A 55 -0.02 13.14 -13.43
N VAL A 56 1.07 12.62 -14.01
CA VAL A 56 1.93 13.40 -14.92
C VAL A 56 1.24 13.66 -16.26
N GLU A 57 0.62 12.63 -16.85
CA GLU A 57 -0.01 12.70 -18.17
C GLU A 57 -1.24 13.61 -18.19
N PHE A 58 -2.00 13.64 -17.09
CA PHE A 58 -3.23 14.42 -16.97
C PHE A 58 -3.09 15.65 -16.08
N GLU A 59 -1.86 16.04 -15.76
CA GLU A 59 -1.51 17.24 -14.97
C GLU A 59 -2.25 17.36 -13.61
N GLY A 60 -2.54 16.21 -13.00
CA GLY A 60 -3.31 16.15 -11.76
C GLY A 60 -4.14 14.87 -11.64
N VAL A 61 -5.05 14.84 -10.65
CA VAL A 61 -5.93 13.69 -10.48
C VAL A 61 -7.04 13.76 -11.51
N ASN A 62 -7.14 12.71 -12.34
CA ASN A 62 -8.27 12.46 -13.21
C ASN A 62 -8.76 11.03 -12.96
N VAL A 63 -9.81 10.87 -12.16
CA VAL A 63 -10.30 9.55 -11.72
C VAL A 63 -10.68 8.66 -12.91
N GLY A 64 -11.34 9.20 -13.94
CA GLY A 64 -11.73 8.43 -15.11
C GLY A 64 -10.51 7.87 -15.86
N GLN A 65 -9.52 8.71 -16.10
CA GLN A 65 -8.28 8.32 -16.78
C GLN A 65 -7.40 7.41 -15.91
N LEU A 66 -7.43 7.58 -14.59
CA LEU A 66 -6.74 6.67 -13.67
C LEU A 66 -7.36 5.27 -13.70
N LYS A 67 -8.69 5.16 -13.71
CA LYS A 67 -9.39 3.87 -13.88
C LYS A 67 -8.97 3.19 -15.19
N GLU A 68 -8.95 3.94 -16.29
CA GLU A 68 -8.47 3.43 -17.58
C GLU A 68 -7.01 2.97 -17.49
N SER A 69 -6.13 3.78 -16.92
CA SER A 69 -4.70 3.48 -16.75
C SER A 69 -4.46 2.20 -15.94
N ILE A 70 -5.19 2.01 -14.82
CA ILE A 70 -5.13 0.78 -14.01
C ILE A 70 -5.67 -0.40 -14.81
N SER A 71 -6.76 -0.22 -15.56
CA SER A 71 -7.33 -1.28 -16.39
C SER A 71 -6.35 -1.79 -17.45
N VAL A 72 -5.59 -0.89 -18.08
CA VAL A 72 -4.56 -1.24 -19.07
C VAL A 72 -3.35 -1.89 -18.40
N ALA A 73 -2.89 -1.33 -17.27
CA ALA A 73 -1.69 -1.81 -16.59
C ALA A 73 -1.87 -3.22 -15.99
N PHE A 74 -3.06 -3.54 -15.49
CA PHE A 74 -3.32 -4.77 -14.75
C PHE A 74 -4.32 -5.71 -15.39
N GLY A 75 -5.02 -5.30 -16.45
CA GLY A 75 -6.09 -6.06 -17.09
C GLY A 75 -5.61 -7.07 -18.15
N PRO A 76 -6.49 -7.46 -19.10
CA PRO A 76 -6.16 -8.41 -20.15
C PRO A 76 -4.89 -8.03 -20.91
N TYR A 77 -4.11 -9.04 -21.32
CA TYR A 77 -2.85 -8.88 -22.05
C TYR A 77 -1.68 -8.22 -21.27
N SER A 78 -1.88 -7.83 -20.01
CA SER A 78 -0.79 -7.39 -19.13
C SER A 78 0.03 -8.56 -18.58
N GLU A 79 1.19 -8.29 -17.99
CA GLU A 79 1.99 -9.32 -17.30
C GLU A 79 1.30 -9.93 -16.06
N TYR A 80 0.21 -9.29 -15.61
CA TYR A 80 -0.64 -9.78 -14.53
C TYR A 80 -1.71 -10.76 -15.03
N GLU A 81 -1.95 -10.87 -16.34
CA GLU A 81 -2.98 -11.74 -16.87
C GLU A 81 -2.50 -13.21 -16.93
N ASN A 82 -2.98 -14.01 -15.99
CA ASN A 82 -2.74 -15.45 -15.94
C ASN A 82 -3.89 -16.15 -15.18
N GLU A 83 -4.02 -17.48 -15.34
CA GLU A 83 -5.08 -18.26 -14.71
C GLU A 83 -5.11 -18.15 -13.17
N VAL A 84 -3.96 -17.92 -12.54
CA VAL A 84 -3.86 -17.76 -11.08
C VAL A 84 -4.40 -16.40 -10.62
N ASN A 85 -4.24 -15.36 -11.45
CA ASN A 85 -4.76 -14.02 -11.22
C ASN A 85 -6.20 -13.82 -11.72
N ALA A 86 -6.69 -14.65 -12.65
CA ALA A 86 -7.99 -14.50 -13.32
C ALA A 86 -9.21 -14.76 -12.42
N THR A 87 -9.06 -15.43 -11.28
CA THR A 87 -10.17 -15.69 -10.35
C THR A 87 -9.75 -15.39 -8.92
N TYR A 88 -10.61 -14.68 -8.17
CA TYR A 88 -10.60 -14.79 -6.72
C TYR A 88 -11.13 -16.19 -6.39
N LYS A 89 -10.32 -17.03 -5.77
CA LYS A 89 -10.75 -18.34 -5.27
C LYS A 89 -10.40 -18.39 -3.79
N ASP A 90 -11.37 -18.83 -2.98
CA ASP A 90 -11.19 -18.96 -1.55
C ASP A 90 -10.04 -19.94 -1.24
N LYS A 91 -9.40 -19.81 -0.07
CA LYS A 91 -8.24 -20.64 0.30
C LYS A 91 -8.56 -22.14 0.27
N SER A 92 -9.83 -22.51 0.46
CA SER A 92 -10.33 -23.89 0.38
C SER A 92 -10.43 -24.45 -1.05
N ASP A 93 -10.52 -23.59 -2.07
CA ASP A 93 -10.61 -23.98 -3.48
C ASP A 93 -9.24 -24.16 -4.15
N VAL A 94 -8.16 -24.01 -3.39
CA VAL A 94 -6.77 -24.17 -3.84
C VAL A 94 -6.43 -25.65 -3.96
N VAL A 95 -7.12 -26.34 -4.87
CA VAL A 95 -6.71 -27.67 -5.32
C VAL A 95 -5.43 -27.52 -6.14
N LYS A 96 -4.30 -27.94 -5.54
CA LYS A 96 -3.00 -28.19 -6.19
C LYS A 96 -2.44 -27.08 -7.10
N LYS A 97 -2.17 -25.89 -6.57
CA LYS A 97 -1.28 -24.95 -7.27
C LYS A 97 0.19 -25.25 -6.93
N VAL A 98 1.02 -25.37 -7.97
CA VAL A 98 2.49 -25.37 -7.84
C VAL A 98 2.91 -23.93 -7.59
N TYR A 99 3.22 -23.62 -6.33
CA TYR A 99 3.79 -22.34 -5.95
C TYR A 99 5.32 -22.46 -5.78
N PRO A 100 6.08 -21.37 -5.98
CA PRO A 100 5.62 -20.05 -6.42
C PRO A 100 5.27 -20.02 -7.92
N ILE A 101 4.30 -19.18 -8.31
CA ILE A 101 4.06 -18.90 -9.74
C ILE A 101 5.24 -18.12 -10.33
N LYS A 102 5.56 -18.34 -11.60
CA LYS A 102 6.61 -17.58 -12.32
C LYS A 102 6.03 -16.37 -13.04
N SER A 103 5.30 -15.52 -12.31
CA SER A 103 4.61 -14.34 -12.84
C SER A 103 4.28 -13.35 -11.71
N SER A 104 3.85 -12.14 -12.07
CA SER A 104 3.43 -11.11 -11.12
C SER A 104 2.15 -11.53 -10.37
N TRP A 105 2.06 -11.17 -9.09
CA TRP A 105 0.88 -11.43 -8.26
C TRP A 105 -0.08 -10.25 -8.29
N ARG A 106 -1.33 -10.46 -8.74
CA ARG A 106 -2.37 -9.41 -8.75
C ARG A 106 -3.08 -9.35 -7.40
N HIS A 107 -3.14 -8.17 -6.79
CA HIS A 107 -3.82 -7.95 -5.51
C HIS A 107 -5.34 -8.08 -5.62
N ASN A 108 -6.01 -8.30 -4.49
CA ASN A 108 -7.46 -8.50 -4.46
C ASN A 108 -8.22 -7.22 -4.87
N SER A 109 -7.86 -6.09 -4.27
CA SER A 109 -8.34 -4.75 -4.67
C SER A 109 -8.30 -4.53 -6.20
N ILE A 110 -7.21 -4.90 -6.86
CA ILE A 110 -7.05 -4.79 -8.32
C ILE A 110 -7.93 -5.79 -9.09
N LYS A 111 -8.05 -7.04 -8.63
CA LYS A 111 -8.95 -8.03 -9.25
C LYS A 111 -10.40 -7.54 -9.22
N SER A 112 -10.86 -7.08 -8.07
CA SER A 112 -12.22 -6.56 -7.90
C SER A 112 -12.44 -5.28 -8.68
N PHE A 113 -11.46 -4.36 -8.69
CA PHE A 113 -11.48 -3.17 -9.52
C PHE A 113 -11.71 -3.51 -11.00
N LEU A 114 -10.94 -4.43 -11.58
CA LEU A 114 -11.04 -4.80 -13.00
C LEU A 114 -12.42 -5.34 -13.35
N GLN A 115 -13.00 -6.18 -12.49
CA GLN A 115 -14.34 -6.72 -12.69
C GLN A 115 -15.39 -5.61 -12.65
N LYS A 116 -15.39 -4.78 -11.60
CA LYS A 116 -16.34 -3.67 -11.43
C LYS A 116 -16.22 -2.61 -12.54
N TYR A 117 -15.00 -2.30 -12.95
CA TYR A 117 -14.75 -1.37 -14.05
C TYR A 117 -15.32 -1.89 -15.38
N LYS A 118 -15.15 -3.20 -15.66
CA LYS A 118 -15.73 -3.86 -16.83
C LYS A 118 -17.27 -3.85 -16.79
N ASP A 119 -17.85 -4.02 -15.61
CA ASP A 119 -19.31 -4.03 -15.41
C ASP A 119 -19.92 -2.61 -15.46
N GLY A 120 -19.08 -1.57 -15.49
CA GLY A 120 -19.52 -0.17 -15.57
C GLY A 120 -19.90 0.44 -14.22
N ASP A 121 -19.47 -0.16 -13.11
CA ASP A 121 -19.79 0.31 -11.76
C ASP A 121 -19.20 1.70 -11.49
N GLN A 122 -20.01 2.55 -10.83
CA GLN A 122 -19.54 3.87 -10.39
C GLN A 122 -18.47 3.74 -9.28
N ILE A 123 -18.71 2.85 -8.31
CA ILE A 123 -17.82 2.58 -7.17
C ILE A 123 -17.03 1.30 -7.42
N THR A 124 -15.76 1.46 -7.78
CA THR A 124 -14.90 0.35 -8.20
C THR A 124 -14.02 -0.21 -7.08
N GLY A 125 -13.79 0.55 -6.01
CA GLY A 125 -13.07 0.07 -4.83
C GLY A 125 -13.86 -0.98 -4.04
N ILE A 126 -13.13 -1.73 -3.22
CA ILE A 126 -13.70 -2.69 -2.26
C ILE A 126 -13.11 -2.48 -0.86
N GLU A 127 -13.75 -3.07 0.14
CA GLU A 127 -13.12 -3.24 1.46
C GLU A 127 -12.00 -4.27 1.35
N ASP A 128 -10.76 -3.80 1.41
CA ASP A 128 -9.56 -4.62 1.39
C ASP A 128 -8.52 -3.99 2.32
N ASN A 129 -8.28 -4.60 3.46
CA ASN A 129 -7.45 -4.02 4.53
C ASN A 129 -5.94 -4.25 4.31
N GLN A 130 -5.53 -4.56 3.07
CA GLN A 130 -4.13 -4.58 2.67
C GLN A 130 -3.55 -3.16 2.54
N MET A 131 -2.23 -3.07 2.50
CA MET A 131 -1.47 -1.82 2.65
C MET A 131 -1.36 -1.00 1.36
N ASP A 132 -2.10 -1.35 0.30
CA ASP A 132 -2.03 -0.69 -1.01
C ASP A 132 -2.27 0.82 -0.89
N CYS A 133 -3.22 1.21 -0.04
CA CYS A 133 -3.58 2.61 0.21
C CYS A 133 -2.37 3.45 0.63
N VAL A 134 -1.51 2.95 1.53
CA VAL A 134 -0.32 3.67 1.99
C VAL A 134 0.74 3.82 0.90
N VAL A 135 0.86 2.83 0.02
CA VAL A 135 1.84 2.88 -1.07
C VAL A 135 1.34 3.81 -2.20
N ASN A 136 0.02 3.88 -2.39
CA ASN A 136 -0.62 4.67 -3.42
C ASN A 136 -0.73 6.17 -3.08
N VAL A 137 -0.69 6.57 -1.80
CA VAL A 137 -0.70 8.01 -1.44
C VAL A 137 0.58 8.74 -1.86
N VAL A 138 1.71 8.03 -1.99
CA VAL A 138 3.05 8.65 -2.11
C VAL A 138 3.12 9.67 -3.25
N CYS A 139 2.66 9.29 -4.45
CA CYS A 139 2.73 10.16 -5.62
C CYS A 139 1.74 11.32 -5.56
N VAL A 140 0.58 11.11 -4.92
CA VAL A 140 -0.43 12.16 -4.73
C VAL A 140 0.10 13.21 -3.77
N VAL A 141 0.62 12.78 -2.62
CA VAL A 141 1.17 13.69 -1.60
C VAL A 141 2.37 14.44 -2.16
N ALA A 142 3.24 13.79 -2.94
CA ALA A 142 4.35 14.46 -3.59
C ALA A 142 3.91 15.61 -4.53
N LEU A 143 2.76 15.48 -5.19
CA LEU A 143 2.23 16.49 -6.10
C LEU A 143 1.44 17.60 -5.37
N TYR A 144 0.74 17.25 -4.29
CA TYR A 144 -0.23 18.13 -3.62
C TYR A 144 0.18 18.60 -2.21
N ALA A 145 1.35 18.21 -1.68
CA ALA A 145 1.79 18.65 -0.35
C ALA A 145 1.74 20.18 -0.18
N GLY A 146 1.18 20.62 0.95
CA GLY A 146 0.97 22.04 1.27
C GLY A 146 -0.27 22.66 0.64
N ARG A 147 -1.05 21.90 -0.15
CA ARG A 147 -2.29 22.37 -0.76
C ARG A 147 -3.51 21.88 0.04
N PRO A 148 -4.53 22.73 0.25
CA PRO A 148 -5.69 22.38 1.07
C PRO A 148 -6.48 21.18 0.53
N GLU A 149 -6.45 20.95 -0.78
CA GLU A 149 -7.15 19.84 -1.45
C GLU A 149 -6.39 18.50 -1.40
N MET A 150 -5.20 18.43 -0.79
CA MET A 150 -4.33 17.24 -0.84
C MET A 150 -5.06 15.96 -0.41
N LEU A 151 -5.82 16.01 0.68
CA LEU A 151 -6.56 14.84 1.17
C LEU A 151 -7.77 14.48 0.31
N ASP A 152 -8.43 15.45 -0.32
CA ASP A 152 -9.46 15.17 -1.32
C ASP A 152 -8.86 14.37 -2.49
N ARG A 153 -7.67 14.77 -2.95
CA ARG A 153 -6.95 14.07 -4.02
C ARG A 153 -6.49 12.68 -3.61
N VAL A 154 -6.08 12.51 -2.35
CA VAL A 154 -5.76 11.19 -1.79
C VAL A 154 -6.99 10.30 -1.81
N GLU A 155 -8.13 10.78 -1.32
CA GLU A 155 -9.39 10.02 -1.29
C GLU A 155 -9.82 9.58 -2.69
N GLU A 156 -9.82 10.51 -3.66
CA GLU A 156 -10.17 10.24 -5.06
C GLU A 156 -9.32 9.12 -5.67
N VAL A 157 -8.04 9.04 -5.34
CA VAL A 157 -7.12 8.02 -5.87
C VAL A 157 -7.27 6.69 -5.13
N ILE A 158 -7.32 6.70 -3.80
CA ILE A 158 -7.37 5.46 -3.01
C ILE A 158 -8.68 4.71 -3.24
N THR A 159 -9.81 5.43 -3.28
CA THR A 159 -11.15 4.84 -3.44
C THR A 159 -11.37 4.16 -4.79
N VAL A 160 -10.47 4.35 -5.77
CA VAL A 160 -10.51 3.63 -7.06
C VAL A 160 -10.41 2.13 -6.84
N THR A 161 -9.53 1.66 -5.95
CA THR A 161 -9.27 0.23 -5.73
C THR A 161 -9.58 -0.23 -4.30
N GLN A 162 -9.52 0.67 -3.31
CA GLN A 162 -9.81 0.38 -1.91
C GLN A 162 -10.75 1.42 -1.32
N ASN A 163 -11.97 0.99 -0.98
CA ASN A 163 -13.01 1.86 -0.47
C ASN A 163 -13.56 1.33 0.85
N SER A 164 -12.90 1.69 1.96
CA SER A 164 -13.36 1.43 3.32
C SER A 164 -12.84 2.49 4.29
N ASP A 165 -13.53 2.66 5.41
CA ASP A 165 -13.18 3.65 6.45
C ASP A 165 -11.76 3.44 6.99
N ILE A 166 -11.32 2.18 7.13
CA ILE A 166 -9.98 1.87 7.62
C ILE A 166 -8.92 2.20 6.56
N ASN A 167 -9.20 1.97 5.28
CA ASN A 167 -8.28 2.36 4.21
C ASN A 167 -8.11 3.90 4.18
N LEU A 168 -9.20 4.66 4.32
CA LEU A 168 -9.14 6.12 4.33
C LEU A 168 -8.43 6.66 5.58
N ALA A 169 -8.75 6.16 6.78
CA ALA A 169 -8.07 6.59 8.01
C ALA A 169 -6.57 6.33 7.96
N VAL A 170 -6.16 5.15 7.46
CA VAL A 170 -4.75 4.79 7.30
C VAL A 170 -4.09 5.65 6.21
N ALA A 171 -4.74 5.82 5.06
CA ALA A 171 -4.22 6.63 3.94
C ALA A 171 -4.02 8.10 4.34
N PHE A 172 -5.00 8.72 5.00
CA PHE A 172 -4.90 10.10 5.47
C PHE A 172 -3.83 10.27 6.55
N THR A 173 -3.72 9.32 7.48
CA THR A 173 -2.64 9.34 8.47
C THR A 173 -1.26 9.28 7.80
N ALA A 174 -1.08 8.35 6.85
CA ALA A 174 0.15 8.22 6.08
C ALA A 174 0.44 9.48 5.23
N ALA A 175 -0.59 10.05 4.60
CA ALA A 175 -0.47 11.25 3.77
C ALA A 175 -0.03 12.46 4.59
N ARG A 176 -0.60 12.67 5.78
CA ARG A 176 -0.21 13.74 6.72
C ARG A 176 1.23 13.61 7.19
N LEU A 177 1.65 12.38 7.53
CA LEU A 177 3.04 12.11 7.93
C LEU A 177 4.01 12.40 6.77
N LEU A 178 3.69 11.93 5.57
CA LEU A 178 4.54 12.15 4.39
C LEU A 178 4.58 13.64 4.00
N GLU A 179 3.44 14.33 4.01
CA GLU A 179 3.36 15.77 3.76
C GLU A 179 4.23 16.54 4.74
N TYR A 180 4.20 16.19 6.03
CA TYR A 180 5.05 16.82 7.03
C TYR A 180 6.53 16.73 6.64
N PHE A 181 7.02 15.56 6.24
CA PHE A 181 8.42 15.40 5.80
C PHE A 181 8.74 16.15 4.51
N ILE A 182 7.79 16.24 3.56
CA ILE A 182 8.00 17.02 2.33
C ILE A 182 8.15 18.51 2.65
N LEU A 183 7.32 19.04 3.54
CA LEU A 183 7.30 20.47 3.86
C LEU A 183 8.42 20.89 4.82
N HIS A 184 8.89 20.00 5.69
CA HIS A 184 9.86 20.33 6.75
C HIS A 184 11.24 19.68 6.54
N GLY A 185 11.38 18.82 5.52
CA GLY A 185 12.63 18.10 5.23
C GLY A 185 12.94 17.02 6.28
N LYS A 186 14.25 16.78 6.48
CA LYS A 186 14.72 15.73 7.39
C LYS A 186 14.55 16.17 8.85
N THR A 187 13.41 15.83 9.44
CA THR A 187 13.12 16.01 10.88
C THR A 187 13.18 14.67 11.61
N PRO A 188 13.40 14.64 12.94
CA PRO A 188 13.19 13.45 13.75
C PRO A 188 11.76 12.91 13.60
N GLY A 189 11.60 11.59 13.43
CA GLY A 189 10.28 10.98 13.23
C GLY A 189 9.26 11.28 14.34
N VAL A 190 9.73 11.47 15.58
CA VAL A 190 8.90 11.85 16.72
C VAL A 190 8.25 13.23 16.56
N GLU A 191 8.91 14.17 15.88
CA GLU A 191 8.36 15.50 15.65
C GLU A 191 7.22 15.44 14.64
N ALA A 192 7.42 14.72 13.54
CA ALA A 192 6.36 14.45 12.56
C ALA A 192 5.16 13.75 13.21
N LEU A 193 5.41 12.71 14.02
CA LEU A 193 4.36 12.00 14.75
C LEU A 193 3.59 12.94 15.69
N ASN A 194 4.29 13.78 16.48
CA ASN A 194 3.64 14.71 17.39
C ASN A 194 2.83 15.80 16.66
N ALA A 195 3.34 16.31 15.54
CA ALA A 195 2.65 17.30 14.73
C ALA A 195 1.35 16.74 14.14
N VAL A 196 1.42 15.57 13.51
CA VAL A 196 0.25 14.88 12.95
C VAL A 196 -0.71 14.45 14.06
N LEU A 197 -0.22 13.98 15.20
CA LEU A 197 -1.05 13.64 16.36
C LEU A 197 -1.85 14.86 16.84
N LYS A 198 -1.22 16.03 16.95
CA LYS A 198 -1.88 17.28 17.34
C LYS A 198 -2.97 17.68 16.35
N GLU A 199 -2.73 17.48 15.06
CA GLU A 199 -3.74 17.71 14.03
C GLU A 199 -4.90 16.72 14.14
N MET A 200 -4.62 15.43 14.28
CA MET A 200 -5.64 14.38 14.31
C MET A 200 -6.55 14.44 15.54
N VAL A 201 -6.10 15.03 16.65
CA VAL A 201 -6.96 15.25 17.83
C VAL A 201 -7.78 16.55 17.75
N ASN A 202 -7.52 17.42 16.77
CA ASN A 202 -8.30 18.64 16.57
C ASN A 202 -9.70 18.28 16.04
N PRO A 203 -10.79 18.63 16.75
CA PRO A 203 -12.15 18.33 16.28
C PRO A 203 -12.55 19.12 15.03
N GLN A 204 -11.85 20.21 14.71
CA GLN A 204 -12.10 21.05 13.54
C GLN A 204 -11.11 20.78 12.38
N ARG A 205 -10.44 19.62 12.39
CA ARG A 205 -9.52 19.23 11.31
C ARG A 205 -10.27 18.94 10.00
N SER A 206 -9.54 19.01 8.89
CA SER A 206 -10.01 18.50 7.61
C SER A 206 -10.13 16.97 7.62
N HIS A 207 -11.11 16.43 6.89
CA HIS A 207 -11.30 14.99 6.66
C HIS A 207 -11.31 14.12 7.94
N PRO A 208 -12.12 14.44 8.97
CA PRO A 208 -12.23 13.55 10.14
C PRO A 208 -12.76 12.17 9.72
N GLN A 209 -12.09 11.10 10.16
CA GLN A 209 -12.53 9.73 9.95
C GLN A 209 -12.99 9.08 11.26
N ASP A 210 -13.97 8.19 11.19
CA ASP A 210 -14.49 7.46 12.35
C ASP A 210 -13.39 6.65 13.07
N LEU A 211 -12.43 6.13 12.30
CA LEU A 211 -11.32 5.33 12.82
C LEU A 211 -10.07 6.13 13.19
N ASP A 212 -10.11 7.47 13.13
CA ASP A 212 -8.97 8.32 13.54
C ASP A 212 -8.55 8.08 14.98
N ARG A 213 -9.51 7.76 15.87
CA ARG A 213 -9.20 7.45 17.27
C ARG A 213 -8.28 6.23 17.40
N ALA A 214 -8.45 5.23 16.54
CA ALA A 214 -7.56 4.07 16.51
C ALA A 214 -6.17 4.47 16.03
N MET A 215 -6.08 5.26 14.95
CA MET A 215 -4.80 5.74 14.41
C MET A 215 -4.02 6.59 15.42
N VAL A 216 -4.70 7.51 16.12
CA VAL A 216 -4.17 8.28 17.25
C VAL A 216 -3.63 7.35 18.34
N GLY A 217 -4.36 6.29 18.68
CA GLY A 217 -3.93 5.29 19.64
C GLY A 217 -2.67 4.55 19.21
N HIS A 218 -2.57 4.16 17.94
CA HIS A 218 -1.38 3.50 17.40
C HIS A 218 -0.17 4.43 17.37
N MET A 219 -0.31 5.67 16.93
CA MET A 219 0.78 6.66 16.93
C MET A 219 1.31 6.91 18.33
N LYS A 220 0.44 7.04 19.35
CA LYS A 220 0.87 7.20 20.75
C LYS A 220 1.70 6.03 21.23
N LYS A 221 1.27 4.79 20.94
CA LYS A 221 2.06 3.61 21.32
C LYS A 221 3.42 3.57 20.60
N VAL A 222 3.51 4.03 19.36
CA VAL A 222 4.80 4.14 18.65
C VAL A 222 5.71 5.18 19.32
N ILE A 223 5.16 6.33 19.72
CA ILE A 223 5.90 7.36 20.47
C ILE A 223 6.40 6.81 21.81
N ASP A 224 5.55 6.09 22.55
CA ASP A 224 5.89 5.51 23.86
C ASP A 224 7.02 4.47 23.76
N GLU A 225 7.21 3.87 22.58
CA GLU A 225 8.19 2.82 22.31
C GLU A 225 9.40 3.30 21.48
N ILE A 226 9.55 4.61 21.25
CA ILE A 226 10.53 5.13 20.28
C ILE A 226 11.99 4.91 20.69
N GLU A 227 12.27 4.84 21.99
CA GLU A 227 13.58 4.53 22.55
C GLU A 227 13.78 3.02 22.78
N THR A 228 12.75 2.21 22.52
CA THR A 228 12.82 0.76 22.66
C THR A 228 13.36 0.15 21.36
N ASP A 229 14.26 -0.83 21.49
CA ASP A 229 14.73 -1.65 20.38
C ASP A 229 13.55 -2.15 19.52
N HIS A 230 13.66 -2.01 18.19
CA HIS A 230 12.56 -2.29 17.27
C HIS A 230 12.02 -3.71 17.39
N ILE A 231 12.88 -4.72 17.60
CA ILE A 231 12.46 -6.11 17.74
C ILE A 231 11.62 -6.27 19.02
N THR A 232 12.06 -5.64 20.10
CA THR A 232 11.37 -5.64 21.39
C THR A 232 10.04 -4.89 21.30
N ALA A 233 10.02 -3.72 20.67
CA ALA A 233 8.82 -2.92 20.46
C ALA A 233 7.80 -3.67 19.59
N ALA A 234 8.22 -4.22 18.43
CA ALA A 234 7.36 -4.96 17.50
C ALA A 234 6.62 -6.13 18.17
N ARG A 235 7.28 -6.85 19.08
CA ARG A 235 6.67 -7.95 19.86
C ARG A 235 5.54 -7.47 20.76
N LYS A 236 5.58 -6.24 21.28
CA LYS A 236 4.49 -5.66 22.10
C LYS A 236 3.26 -5.30 21.28
N PHE A 237 3.42 -5.09 19.97
CA PHE A 237 2.34 -4.70 19.07
C PHE A 237 1.49 -5.88 18.57
N ASN A 238 1.76 -7.13 18.99
CA ASN A 238 1.07 -8.33 18.51
C ASN A 238 1.02 -8.42 16.98
N ILE A 239 2.16 -8.16 16.32
CA ILE A 239 2.34 -8.56 14.93
C ILE A 239 2.69 -10.06 14.95
N THR A 240 1.69 -10.91 15.19
CA THR A 240 1.78 -12.36 14.97
C THR A 240 1.28 -12.71 13.58
#